data_AF-A0A1I6LA90-F1
#
_entry.id   AF-A0A1I6LA90-F1
#
_cell.length_a   1.000
_cell.length_b   1.000
_cell.length_c   1.000
_cell.angle_alpha   90.00
_cell.angle_beta   90.00
_cell.angle_gamma   90.00
#
_symmetry.space_group_name_H-M   'P 1'
#
loop_
_entity.id
_entity.type
_entity.pdbx_description
1 polymer ?
#
loop_
_entity_poly.entity_id
_entity_poly.type
_entity_poly.pdbx_seq_one_letter_code
_entity_poly.pdbx_strand_id
1 'polypeptide(L)'
;MDAAQTTPGPIVPAPHTTVDRPARAAPPGSPVLPVLPVSPVDPGELARLALVFQRRLDRLPDDIDDGWAALNALRPALDQMPDGPSRRRLMLTLYRRWCGPLPDPRLLATPGGRLALHGRLGLLSRLCAVALAGRPGVLRCCVEIRARRALEGALGPAMAALRESARQGAVVPAQVAAWSPIQWACVGYADLALAGAWPHRGLRRLVRLALPARWPVHDGRHQVPVRHACALEGLARLDALFAKEPT
;
A
#
# COMPACT_ATOMS: atom_id res chain seq x y z
N MET A 1 17.04 -62.69 -40.97
CA MET A 1 18.05 -63.08 -39.98
C MET A 1 19.37 -63.08 -40.69
N ASP A 2 20.19 -62.05 -40.46
CA ASP A 2 21.66 -62.12 -40.37
C ASP A 2 22.16 -60.71 -40.05
N ALA A 3 22.90 -60.61 -38.95
CA ALA A 3 23.44 -59.37 -38.43
C ALA A 3 24.87 -59.18 -38.97
N ALA A 4 25.07 -58.14 -39.78
CA ALA A 4 26.39 -57.64 -40.11
C ALA A 4 26.69 -56.41 -39.25
N GLN A 5 27.82 -56.48 -38.55
CA GLN A 5 28.41 -55.42 -37.74
C GLN A 5 28.79 -54.22 -38.60
N THR A 6 28.56 -53.01 -38.12
CA THR A 6 29.36 -51.85 -38.52
C THR A 6 29.43 -50.85 -37.38
N THR A 7 30.64 -50.70 -36.84
CA THR A 7 31.03 -49.67 -35.86
C THR A 7 31.12 -48.31 -36.54
N PRO A 8 30.53 -47.23 -35.98
CA PRO A 8 30.94 -45.86 -36.30
C PRO A 8 31.71 -45.22 -35.14
N GLY A 9 32.80 -44.55 -35.52
CA GLY A 9 33.72 -43.82 -34.64
C GLY A 9 33.19 -42.46 -34.13
N PRO A 10 34.09 -41.61 -33.61
CA PRO A 10 33.76 -40.54 -32.66
C PRO A 10 33.03 -39.37 -33.33
N ILE A 11 31.89 -39.00 -32.74
CA ILE A 11 31.12 -37.81 -33.13
C ILE A 11 31.86 -36.56 -32.63
N VAL A 12 32.52 -35.87 -33.55
CA VAL A 12 32.99 -34.49 -33.40
C VAL A 12 31.77 -33.56 -33.44
N PRO A 13 31.54 -32.71 -32.43
CA PRO A 13 30.41 -31.79 -32.43
C PRO A 13 30.65 -30.62 -33.41
N ALA A 14 29.65 -30.38 -34.25
CA ALA A 14 29.59 -29.26 -35.19
C ALA A 14 29.48 -27.90 -34.44
N PRO A 15 29.99 -26.80 -35.04
CA PRO A 15 30.06 -25.49 -34.39
C PRO A 15 28.67 -24.87 -34.21
N HIS A 16 28.37 -24.42 -32.99
CA HIS A 16 27.22 -23.58 -32.70
C HIS A 16 27.44 -22.19 -33.32
N THR A 17 26.70 -21.90 -34.37
CA THR A 17 26.53 -20.55 -34.91
C THR A 17 26.02 -19.61 -33.83
N THR A 18 26.86 -18.64 -33.47
CA THR A 18 26.53 -17.49 -32.62
C THR A 18 25.55 -16.59 -33.37
N VAL A 19 24.26 -16.70 -33.05
CA VAL A 19 23.27 -15.70 -33.46
C VAL A 19 23.39 -14.53 -32.49
N ASP A 20 24.12 -13.52 -32.95
CA ASP A 20 24.27 -12.21 -32.35
C ASP A 20 22.88 -11.54 -32.26
N ARG A 21 22.36 -11.41 -31.04
CA ARG A 21 21.07 -10.78 -30.78
C ARG A 21 21.34 -9.31 -30.43
N PRO A 22 20.86 -8.34 -31.22
CA PRO A 22 21.16 -6.94 -30.96
C PRO A 22 20.60 -6.54 -29.60
N ALA A 23 21.46 -5.90 -28.79
CA ALA A 23 21.09 -5.26 -27.54
C ALA A 23 19.91 -4.32 -27.78
N ARG A 24 18.80 -4.59 -27.10
CA ARG A 24 17.61 -3.74 -27.16
C ARG A 24 17.97 -2.41 -26.51
N ALA A 25 18.18 -1.39 -27.32
CA ALA A 25 18.41 -0.02 -26.89
C ALA A 25 17.31 0.41 -25.91
N ALA A 26 17.73 0.93 -24.75
CA ALA A 26 16.85 1.55 -23.78
C ALA A 26 16.18 2.79 -24.43
N PRO A 27 14.88 3.03 -24.21
CA PRO A 27 14.24 4.24 -24.73
C PRO A 27 14.86 5.48 -24.08
N PRO A 28 15.21 6.52 -24.87
CA PRO A 28 15.66 7.79 -24.33
C PRO A 28 14.45 8.53 -23.74
N GLY A 29 14.60 9.09 -22.54
CA GLY A 29 13.66 10.07 -22.00
C GLY A 29 12.62 9.56 -21.00
N SER A 30 13.04 8.79 -19.99
CA SER A 30 12.29 8.83 -18.72
C SER A 30 12.54 10.21 -18.09
N PRO A 31 11.53 11.06 -17.86
CA PRO A 31 11.75 12.28 -17.10
C PRO A 31 12.12 11.86 -15.68
N VAL A 32 13.36 12.12 -15.30
CA VAL A 32 13.78 12.13 -13.89
C VAL A 32 12.96 13.25 -13.27
N LEU A 33 11.88 12.88 -12.59
CA LEU A 33 11.13 13.83 -11.78
C LEU A 33 12.14 14.49 -10.83
N PRO A 34 12.21 15.82 -10.76
CA PRO A 34 13.09 16.47 -9.82
C PRO A 34 12.72 15.97 -8.43
N VAL A 35 13.68 15.35 -7.76
CA VAL A 35 13.62 15.15 -6.31
C VAL A 35 13.52 16.56 -5.74
N LEU A 36 12.30 16.96 -5.39
CA LEU A 36 12.05 18.27 -4.80
C LEU A 36 13.05 18.45 -3.64
N PRO A 37 13.75 19.59 -3.58
CA PRO A 37 14.68 19.84 -2.49
C PRO A 37 13.91 19.69 -1.19
N VAL A 38 14.37 18.77 -0.33
CA VAL A 38 13.79 18.57 0.99
C VAL A 38 14.13 19.83 1.78
N SER A 39 13.19 20.78 1.84
CA SER A 39 13.27 21.90 2.77
C SER A 39 13.68 21.36 4.14
N PRO A 40 14.56 22.04 4.88
CA PRO A 40 15.00 21.56 6.18
C PRO A 40 13.76 21.38 7.05
N VAL A 41 13.41 20.13 7.32
CA VAL A 41 12.26 19.80 8.17
C VAL A 41 12.62 20.28 9.56
N ASP A 42 11.73 21.06 10.16
CA ASP A 42 11.89 21.56 11.52
C ASP A 42 12.24 20.41 12.48
N PRO A 43 13.34 20.50 13.25
CA PRO A 43 13.70 19.48 14.23
C PRO A 43 12.57 19.21 15.23
N GLY A 44 11.79 20.22 15.60
CA GLY A 44 10.62 20.08 16.46
C GLY A 44 9.55 19.17 15.84
N GLU A 45 9.24 19.39 14.55
CA GLU A 45 8.35 18.51 13.80
C GLU A 45 8.88 17.06 13.70
N LEU A 46 10.18 16.87 13.44
CA LEU A 46 10.76 15.53 13.39
C LEU A 46 10.66 14.80 14.75
N ALA A 47 10.91 15.51 15.85
CA ALA A 47 10.72 14.97 17.19
C ALA A 47 9.26 14.58 17.45
N ARG A 48 8.31 15.44 17.04
CA ARG A 48 6.87 15.15 17.13
C ARG A 48 6.50 13.88 16.34
N LEU A 49 6.98 13.77 15.10
CA LEU A 49 6.70 12.61 14.24
C LEU A 49 7.33 11.33 14.79
N ALA A 50 8.53 11.39 15.36
CA ALA A 50 9.16 10.26 16.03
C ALA A 50 8.35 9.78 17.25
N LEU A 51 7.78 10.70 18.03
CA LEU A 51 6.89 10.35 19.14
C LEU A 51 5.58 9.70 18.65
N VAL A 52 4.99 10.21 17.57
CA VAL A 52 3.81 9.58 16.96
C VAL A 52 4.16 8.18 16.45
N PHE A 53 5.33 8.02 15.82
CA PHE A 53 5.81 6.72 15.39
C PHE A 53 6.02 5.75 16.55
N GLN A 54 6.59 6.19 17.67
CA GLN A 54 6.71 5.37 18.87
C GLN A 54 5.33 4.93 19.38
N ARG A 55 4.36 5.84 19.48
CA ARG A 55 2.98 5.49 19.88
C ARG A 55 2.32 4.49 18.92
N ARG A 56 2.61 4.62 17.63
CA ARG A 56 2.15 3.68 16.60
C ARG A 56 2.80 2.30 16.76
N LEU A 57 4.06 2.21 17.18
CA LEU A 57 4.71 0.94 17.50
C LEU A 57 4.16 0.31 18.77
N ASP A 58 3.87 1.13 19.79
CA ASP A 58 3.32 0.66 21.06
C ASP A 58 1.91 0.05 20.87
N ARG A 59 1.13 0.55 19.90
CA ARG A 59 -0.20 0.06 19.52
C ARG A 59 -0.20 -0.93 18.35
N LEU A 60 0.98 -1.33 17.86
CA LEU A 60 1.08 -2.20 16.68
C LEU A 60 0.23 -3.46 16.77
N PRO A 61 0.15 -4.20 17.91
CA PRO A 61 -0.70 -5.38 18.02
C PRO A 61 -2.18 -5.10 17.78
N ASP A 62 -2.66 -3.92 18.19
CA ASP A 62 -4.06 -3.52 18.02
C ASP A 62 -4.40 -3.12 16.60
N ASP A 63 -3.37 -2.77 15.84
CA ASP A 63 -3.48 -2.20 14.52
C ASP A 63 -3.19 -3.20 13.40
N ILE A 64 -2.89 -4.46 13.75
CA ILE A 64 -2.72 -5.57 12.81
C ILE A 64 -4.10 -6.14 12.46
N ASP A 65 -4.30 -6.50 11.20
CA ASP A 65 -5.51 -7.18 10.75
C ASP A 65 -5.60 -8.62 11.29
N ASP A 66 -6.81 -9.07 11.66
CA ASP A 66 -7.05 -10.39 12.23
C ASP A 66 -6.59 -11.55 11.33
N GLY A 67 -6.52 -11.35 10.01
CA GLY A 67 -6.02 -12.31 9.05
C GLY A 67 -4.53 -12.67 9.22
N TRP A 68 -3.76 -11.93 10.01
CA TRP A 68 -2.37 -12.24 10.35
C TRP A 68 -2.26 -13.17 11.57
N ALA A 69 -2.85 -14.37 11.48
CA ALA A 69 -2.99 -15.32 12.60
C ALA A 69 -1.70 -15.53 13.43
N ALA A 70 -0.54 -15.71 12.78
CA ALA A 70 0.73 -15.92 13.48
C ALA A 70 1.18 -14.70 14.31
N LEU A 71 0.81 -13.49 13.90
CA LEU A 71 1.12 -12.26 14.64
C LEU A 71 0.11 -12.07 15.79
N ASN A 72 -1.16 -12.31 15.51
CA ASN A 72 -2.24 -12.17 16.50
C ASN A 72 -2.14 -13.21 17.62
N ALA A 73 -1.55 -14.38 17.36
CA ALA A 73 -1.26 -15.38 18.38
C ALA A 73 -0.33 -14.87 19.49
N LEU A 74 0.46 -13.81 19.24
CA LEU A 74 1.35 -13.22 20.25
C LEU A 74 0.63 -12.21 21.15
N ARG A 75 -0.54 -11.71 20.75
CA ARG A 75 -1.26 -10.63 21.43
C ARG A 75 -1.55 -10.92 22.91
N PRO A 76 -2.03 -12.12 23.31
CA PRO A 76 -2.27 -12.42 24.71
C PRO A 76 -1.01 -12.32 25.59
N ALA A 77 0.15 -12.70 25.05
CA ALA A 77 1.42 -12.58 25.75
C ALA A 77 1.88 -11.11 25.86
N LEU A 78 1.57 -10.29 24.86
CA LEU A 78 1.90 -8.86 24.85
C LEU A 78 1.00 -8.02 25.77
N ASP A 79 -0.25 -8.44 25.96
CA ASP A 79 -1.22 -7.77 26.84
C ASP A 79 -0.92 -8.02 28.32
N GLN A 80 -0.30 -9.15 28.65
CA GLN A 80 0.15 -9.47 30.01
C GLN A 80 1.44 -8.74 30.42
N MET A 81 2.15 -8.12 29.47
CA MET A 81 3.39 -7.42 29.77
C MET A 81 3.11 -6.01 30.30
N PRO A 82 3.72 -5.61 31.43
CA PRO A 82 3.56 -4.26 31.95
C PRO A 82 4.15 -3.23 31.00
N ASP A 83 3.54 -2.05 30.99
CA ASP A 83 4.07 -0.90 30.27
C ASP A 83 5.45 -0.50 30.81
N GLY A 84 6.36 -0.19 29.90
CA GLY A 84 7.72 0.21 30.28
C GLY A 84 8.77 -0.03 29.21
N PRO A 85 10.06 0.17 29.56
CA PRO A 85 11.17 0.07 28.61
C PRO A 85 11.33 -1.34 28.04
N SER A 86 11.01 -2.38 28.80
CA SER A 86 11.08 -3.77 28.32
C SER A 86 10.03 -4.07 27.26
N ARG A 87 8.78 -3.63 27.45
CA ARG A 87 7.71 -3.74 26.44
C ARG A 87 8.08 -2.98 25.17
N ARG A 88 8.62 -1.75 25.29
CA ARG A 88 9.10 -0.97 24.14
C ARG A 88 10.23 -1.64 23.36
N ARG A 89 11.22 -2.21 24.06
CA ARG A 89 12.31 -2.97 23.42
C ARG A 89 11.77 -4.19 22.66
N LEU A 90 10.81 -4.90 23.24
CA LEU A 90 10.15 -6.01 22.56
C LEU A 90 9.37 -5.53 21.33
N MET A 91 8.55 -4.47 21.45
CA MET A 91 7.81 -3.91 20.31
C MET A 91 8.75 -3.51 19.17
N LEU A 92 9.88 -2.88 19.49
CA LEU A 92 10.91 -2.54 18.52
C LEU A 92 11.50 -3.79 17.86
N THR A 93 11.72 -4.86 18.63
CA THR A 93 12.25 -6.13 18.11
C THR A 93 11.26 -6.80 17.17
N LEU A 94 9.98 -6.82 17.54
CA LEU A 94 8.91 -7.36 16.70
C LEU A 94 8.73 -6.53 15.43
N TYR A 95 8.77 -5.19 15.54
CA TYR A 95 8.79 -4.32 14.37
C TYR A 95 9.95 -4.65 13.45
N ARG A 96 11.17 -4.78 13.98
CA ARG A 96 12.35 -5.12 13.17
C ARG A 96 12.21 -6.45 12.47
N ARG A 97 11.62 -7.44 13.15
CA ARG A 97 11.36 -8.77 12.60
C ARG A 97 10.31 -8.73 11.48
N TRP A 98 9.24 -7.96 11.62
CA TRP A 98 8.10 -8.00 10.70
C TRP A 98 8.16 -6.97 9.58
N CYS A 99 8.65 -5.78 9.90
CA CYS A 99 8.69 -4.61 9.03
C CYS A 99 10.09 -4.37 8.44
N GLY A 100 11.14 -4.68 9.19
CA GLY A 100 12.54 -4.46 8.81
C GLY A 100 13.18 -3.29 9.58
N PRO A 101 14.25 -2.66 9.04
CA PRO A 101 14.97 -1.61 9.77
C PRO A 101 14.06 -0.41 10.10
N LEU A 102 14.52 0.45 11.02
CA LEU A 102 13.83 1.70 11.30
C LEU A 102 14.00 2.67 10.12
N PRO A 103 12.94 3.38 9.69
CA PRO A 103 13.06 4.42 8.68
C PRO A 103 13.86 5.62 9.22
N ASP A 104 14.51 6.35 8.31
CA ASP A 104 15.01 7.70 8.60
C ASP A 104 13.83 8.60 9.06
N PRO A 105 13.95 9.34 10.18
CA PRO A 105 12.92 10.27 10.65
C PRO A 105 12.40 11.24 9.58
N ARG A 106 13.23 11.66 8.63
CA ARG A 106 12.83 12.54 7.51
C ARG A 106 11.75 11.91 6.63
N LEU A 107 11.75 10.59 6.50
CA LEU A 107 10.73 9.88 5.74
C LEU A 107 9.36 9.93 6.40
N LEU A 108 9.29 10.14 7.73
CA LEU A 108 8.03 10.31 8.45
C LEU A 108 7.33 11.62 8.08
N ALA A 109 8.08 12.64 7.67
CA ALA A 109 7.54 13.94 7.27
C ALA A 109 6.88 13.91 5.87
N THR A 110 7.22 12.92 5.05
CA THR A 110 6.61 12.73 3.72
C THR A 110 5.11 12.39 3.85
N PRO A 111 4.28 12.70 2.84
CA PRO A 111 2.86 12.33 2.87
C PRO A 111 2.61 10.83 3.11
N GLY A 112 3.44 9.97 2.50
CA GLY A 112 3.38 8.53 2.72
C GLY A 112 3.78 8.14 4.15
N GLY A 113 4.82 8.78 4.70
CA GLY A 113 5.22 8.64 6.09
C GLY A 113 4.10 9.00 7.05
N ARG A 114 3.51 10.18 6.91
CA ARG A 114 2.38 10.66 7.72
C ARG A 114 1.19 9.71 7.64
N LEU A 115 0.87 9.20 6.46
CA LEU A 115 -0.18 8.20 6.29
C LEU A 115 0.13 6.91 7.08
N ALA A 116 1.38 6.43 7.06
CA ALA A 116 1.78 5.21 7.79
C ALA A 116 1.73 5.34 9.32
N LEU A 117 1.69 6.57 9.85
CA LEU A 117 1.58 6.85 11.29
C LEU A 117 0.15 6.74 11.83
N HIS A 118 -0.86 6.63 10.97
CA HIS A 118 -2.25 6.53 11.41
C HIS A 118 -2.56 5.17 12.03
N GLY A 119 -3.46 5.19 13.03
CA GLY A 119 -4.13 3.98 13.55
C GLY A 119 -4.84 3.20 12.44
N ARG A 120 -5.14 1.91 12.66
CA ARG A 120 -5.71 1.03 11.61
C ARG A 120 -6.95 1.62 10.96
N LEU A 121 -7.94 2.05 11.75
CA LEU A 121 -9.18 2.61 11.20
C LEU A 121 -8.94 3.86 10.34
N GLY A 122 -8.17 4.83 10.86
CA GLY A 122 -7.84 6.06 10.15
C GLY A 122 -7.00 5.84 8.89
N LEU A 123 -6.13 4.84 8.91
CA LEU A 123 -5.34 4.40 7.76
C LEU A 123 -6.22 3.78 6.68
N LEU A 124 -7.09 2.83 7.04
CA LEU A 124 -8.00 2.16 6.09
C LEU A 124 -8.95 3.15 5.42
N SER A 125 -9.51 4.08 6.18
CA SER A 125 -10.36 5.16 5.67
C SER A 125 -9.62 6.02 4.64
N ARG A 126 -8.39 6.45 4.94
CA ARG A 126 -7.57 7.27 4.03
C ARG A 126 -7.14 6.50 2.78
N LEU A 127 -6.75 5.24 2.91
CA LEU A 127 -6.43 4.40 1.74
C LEU A 127 -7.66 4.22 0.83
N CYS A 128 -8.83 4.01 1.41
CA CYS A 128 -10.09 3.95 0.68
C CYS A 128 -10.35 5.28 -0.06
N ALA A 129 -10.19 6.42 0.64
CA ALA A 129 -10.35 7.75 0.06
C ALA A 129 -9.41 7.97 -1.14
N VAL A 130 -8.12 7.61 -1.03
CA VAL A 130 -7.16 7.72 -2.15
C VAL A 130 -7.62 6.88 -3.35
N ALA A 131 -8.08 5.66 -3.12
CA ALA A 131 -8.52 4.78 -4.19
C ALA A 131 -9.71 5.37 -4.97
N LEU A 132 -10.67 5.95 -4.24
CA LEU A 132 -11.90 6.56 -4.78
C LEU A 132 -11.64 7.92 -5.41
N ALA A 133 -10.76 8.75 -4.83
CA ALA A 133 -10.32 10.00 -5.44
C ALA A 133 -9.66 9.77 -6.80
N GLY A 134 -8.92 8.66 -6.96
CA GLY A 134 -8.37 8.25 -8.25
C GLY A 134 -9.40 7.65 -9.21
N ARG A 135 -10.61 7.33 -8.77
CA ARG A 135 -11.68 6.65 -9.54
C ARG A 135 -13.07 7.22 -9.20
N PRO A 136 -13.31 8.52 -9.42
CA PRO A 136 -14.54 9.18 -8.98
C PRO A 136 -15.83 8.54 -9.52
N GLY A 137 -15.80 7.95 -10.73
CA GLY A 137 -16.94 7.28 -11.36
C GLY A 137 -17.54 6.14 -10.54
N VAL A 138 -16.76 5.52 -9.63
CA VAL A 138 -17.25 4.51 -8.67
C VAL A 138 -18.39 5.06 -7.82
N LEU A 139 -18.28 6.30 -7.35
CA LEU A 139 -19.26 6.89 -6.45
C LEU A 139 -20.61 7.16 -7.14
N ARG A 140 -20.58 7.48 -8.44
CA ARG A 140 -21.79 7.61 -9.27
C ARG A 140 -22.42 6.25 -9.58
N CYS A 141 -21.60 5.23 -9.83
CA CYS A 141 -22.06 3.89 -10.20
C CYS A 141 -22.45 3.02 -8.99
N CYS A 142 -22.16 3.45 -7.76
CA CYS A 142 -22.53 2.75 -6.53
C CYS A 142 -24.03 2.93 -6.25
N VAL A 143 -24.84 2.08 -6.87
CA VAL A 143 -26.31 2.07 -6.70
C VAL A 143 -26.77 1.31 -5.45
N GLU A 144 -25.93 0.44 -4.89
CA GLU A 144 -26.27 -0.36 -3.72
C GLU A 144 -26.27 0.48 -2.42
N ILE A 145 -27.42 0.49 -1.74
CA ILE A 145 -27.61 1.25 -0.49
C ILE A 145 -26.63 0.79 0.60
N ARG A 146 -26.41 -0.53 0.72
CA ARG A 146 -25.52 -1.10 1.75
C ARG A 146 -24.06 -0.68 1.53
N ALA A 147 -23.56 -0.80 0.30
CA ALA A 147 -22.20 -0.38 -0.05
C ALA A 147 -22.02 1.13 0.17
N ARG A 148 -22.99 1.95 -0.26
CA ARG A 148 -22.95 3.40 -0.03
C ARG A 148 -22.90 3.78 1.44
N ARG A 149 -23.74 3.17 2.29
CA ARG A 149 -23.72 3.40 3.74
C ARG A 149 -22.40 2.98 4.38
N ALA A 150 -21.83 1.86 3.92
CA ALA A 150 -20.52 1.41 4.40
C ALA A 150 -19.40 2.40 4.02
N LEU A 151 -19.44 2.96 2.82
CA LEU A 151 -18.51 4.01 2.38
C LEU A 151 -18.70 5.30 3.17
N GLU A 152 -19.94 5.75 3.38
CA GLU A 152 -20.25 6.93 4.21
C GLU A 152 -19.72 6.76 5.63
N GLY A 153 -19.97 5.61 6.26
CA GLY A 153 -19.46 5.32 7.60
C GLY A 153 -17.94 5.25 7.68
N ALA A 154 -17.27 4.70 6.66
CA ALA A 154 -15.83 4.57 6.64
C ALA A 154 -15.10 5.88 6.32
N LEU A 155 -15.64 6.71 5.43
CA LEU A 155 -15.00 7.94 4.93
C LEU A 155 -15.41 9.18 5.71
N GLY A 156 -16.57 9.15 6.38
CA GLY A 156 -17.12 10.26 7.14
C GLY A 156 -17.12 11.56 6.32
N PRO A 157 -16.45 12.63 6.78
CA PRO A 157 -16.48 13.93 6.13
C PRO A 157 -15.86 13.95 4.74
N ALA A 158 -14.92 13.05 4.46
CA ALA A 158 -14.29 12.94 3.14
C ALA A 158 -15.29 12.54 2.04
N MET A 159 -16.39 11.88 2.39
CA MET A 159 -17.38 11.42 1.42
C MET A 159 -18.03 12.59 0.64
N ALA A 160 -18.29 13.72 1.30
CA ALA A 160 -18.90 14.89 0.66
C ALA A 160 -17.96 15.48 -0.41
N ALA A 161 -16.70 15.70 -0.05
CA ALA A 161 -15.69 16.22 -0.97
C ALA A 161 -15.44 15.26 -2.15
N LEU A 162 -15.41 13.94 -1.91
CA LEU A 162 -15.25 12.96 -2.97
C LEU A 162 -16.46 12.94 -3.95
N ARG A 163 -17.68 13.18 -3.44
CA ARG A 163 -18.91 13.21 -4.26
C ARG A 163 -18.94 14.37 -5.25
N GLU A 164 -18.33 15.51 -4.93
CA GLU A 164 -18.23 16.64 -5.86
C GLU A 164 -17.52 16.25 -7.16
N SER A 165 -16.59 15.30 -7.08
CA SER A 165 -15.87 14.77 -8.24
C SER A 165 -16.55 13.57 -8.90
N ALA A 166 -17.65 13.01 -8.35
CA ALA A 166 -18.21 11.72 -8.77
C ALA A 166 -18.68 11.65 -10.24
N ARG A 167 -18.90 12.80 -10.90
CA ARG A 167 -19.25 12.85 -12.33
C ARG A 167 -18.03 12.63 -13.25
N GLN A 168 -16.82 12.74 -12.71
CA GLN A 168 -15.57 12.53 -13.42
C GLN A 168 -15.22 11.03 -13.50
N GLY A 169 -14.29 10.67 -14.37
CA GLY A 169 -13.82 9.29 -14.54
C GLY A 169 -14.78 8.36 -15.29
N ALA A 170 -14.27 7.17 -15.61
CA ALA A 170 -15.00 6.16 -16.39
C ALA A 170 -16.17 5.56 -15.61
N VAL A 171 -17.20 5.12 -16.35
CA VAL A 171 -18.27 4.27 -15.80
C VAL A 171 -17.68 2.92 -15.41
N VAL A 172 -18.09 2.40 -14.25
CA VAL A 172 -17.62 1.12 -13.72
C VAL A 172 -18.80 0.16 -13.54
N PRO A 173 -18.58 -1.16 -13.64
CA PRO A 173 -19.62 -2.14 -13.35
C PRO A 173 -20.17 -2.00 -11.93
N ALA A 174 -21.48 -2.21 -11.76
CA ALA A 174 -22.15 -2.08 -10.46
C ALA A 174 -21.51 -2.98 -9.38
N GLN A 175 -21.11 -4.20 -9.73
CA GLN A 175 -20.43 -5.14 -8.84
C GLN A 175 -19.11 -4.57 -8.27
N VAL A 176 -18.35 -3.84 -9.10
CA VAL A 176 -17.10 -3.20 -8.67
C VAL A 176 -17.42 -1.96 -7.84
N ALA A 177 -18.44 -1.20 -8.22
CA ALA A 177 -18.89 -0.04 -7.44
C ALA A 177 -19.40 -0.42 -6.04
N ALA A 178 -19.94 -1.63 -5.89
CA ALA A 178 -20.42 -2.18 -4.64
C ALA A 178 -19.34 -2.76 -3.72
N TRP A 179 -18.06 -2.69 -4.11
CA TRP A 179 -16.96 -3.14 -3.25
C TRP A 179 -16.95 -2.42 -1.90
N SER A 180 -16.65 -3.18 -0.86
CA SER A 180 -16.55 -2.73 0.52
C SER A 180 -15.40 -1.73 0.72
N PRO A 181 -15.43 -0.91 1.79
CA PRO A 181 -14.36 0.02 2.10
C PRO A 181 -12.98 -0.66 2.24
N ILE A 182 -12.93 -1.89 2.78
CA ILE A 182 -11.67 -2.62 2.93
C ILE A 182 -11.09 -3.09 1.58
N GLN A 183 -11.95 -3.42 0.62
CA GLN A 183 -11.51 -3.74 -0.75
C GLN A 183 -10.95 -2.48 -1.44
N TRP A 184 -11.58 -1.32 -1.28
CA TRP A 184 -11.05 -0.06 -1.78
C TRP A 184 -9.77 0.38 -1.07
N ALA A 185 -9.65 0.18 0.25
CA ALA A 185 -8.42 0.45 0.99
C ALA A 185 -7.23 -0.39 0.48
N CYS A 186 -7.49 -1.67 0.19
CA CYS A 186 -6.55 -2.55 -0.48
C CYS A 186 -6.11 -1.97 -1.84
N VAL A 187 -7.05 -1.55 -2.70
CA VAL A 187 -6.72 -0.90 -3.99
C VAL A 187 -5.86 0.35 -3.78
N GLY A 188 -6.21 1.22 -2.83
CA GLY A 188 -5.46 2.44 -2.53
C GLY A 188 -4.04 2.15 -2.07
N TYR A 189 -3.83 1.11 -1.25
CA TYR A 189 -2.49 0.66 -0.91
C TYR A 189 -1.70 0.20 -2.13
N ALA A 190 -2.30 -0.60 -3.02
CA ALA A 190 -1.62 -1.09 -4.22
C ALA A 190 -1.20 0.07 -5.13
N ASP A 191 -2.10 1.03 -5.34
CA ASP A 191 -1.85 2.23 -6.15
C ASP A 191 -0.69 3.07 -5.58
N LEU A 192 -0.67 3.28 -4.26
CA LEU A 192 0.38 4.05 -3.59
C LEU A 192 1.71 3.30 -3.53
N ALA A 193 1.68 1.98 -3.33
CA ALA A 193 2.88 1.16 -3.36
C ALA A 193 3.53 1.15 -4.75
N LEU A 194 2.73 1.06 -5.83
CA LEU A 194 3.20 1.15 -7.21
C LEU A 194 3.73 2.55 -7.54
N ALA A 195 3.09 3.60 -7.02
CA ALA A 195 3.53 4.98 -7.20
C ALA A 195 4.74 5.37 -6.33
N GLY A 196 5.30 4.45 -5.53
CA GLY A 196 6.48 4.72 -4.71
C GLY A 196 6.22 5.60 -3.48
N ALA A 197 4.98 5.68 -2.98
CA ALA A 197 4.64 6.50 -1.81
C ALA A 197 5.42 6.10 -0.53
N TRP A 198 5.88 4.85 -0.46
CA TRP A 198 6.71 4.33 0.62
C TRP A 198 7.99 3.71 0.05
N PRO A 199 9.05 4.50 -0.17
CA PRO A 199 10.33 3.96 -0.63
C PRO A 199 10.90 2.98 0.40
N HIS A 200 10.79 3.33 1.68
CA HIS A 200 11.30 2.50 2.77
C HIS A 200 10.38 1.31 3.08
N ARG A 201 10.94 0.09 3.04
CA ARG A 201 10.22 -1.17 3.25
C ARG A 201 9.48 -1.22 4.59
N GLY A 202 10.08 -0.69 5.66
CA GLY A 202 9.49 -0.72 7.01
C GLY A 202 8.16 0.03 7.09
N LEU A 203 8.05 1.20 6.44
CA LEU A 203 6.80 1.98 6.39
C LEU A 203 5.75 1.28 5.54
N ARG A 204 6.16 0.78 4.36
CA ARG A 204 5.28 0.02 3.47
C ARG A 204 4.71 -1.22 4.16
N ARG A 205 5.54 -1.94 4.91
CA ARG A 205 5.14 -3.15 5.63
C ARG A 205 4.26 -2.84 6.85
N LEU A 206 4.54 -1.75 7.56
CA LEU A 206 3.69 -1.26 8.65
C LEU A 206 2.26 -0.98 8.17
N VAL A 207 2.11 -0.32 7.02
CA VAL A 207 0.80 -0.11 6.39
C VAL A 207 0.17 -1.43 5.96
N ARG A 208 0.97 -2.33 5.37
CA ARG A 208 0.49 -3.64 4.90
C ARG A 208 -0.09 -4.51 6.02
N LEU A 209 0.43 -4.41 7.24
CA LEU A 209 -0.03 -5.18 8.39
C LEU A 209 -1.44 -4.79 8.85
N ALA A 210 -1.85 -3.54 8.61
CA ALA A 210 -3.21 -3.07 8.89
C ALA A 210 -4.27 -3.61 7.90
N LEU A 211 -3.82 -4.15 6.76
CA LEU A 211 -4.67 -4.71 5.71
C LEU A 211 -4.76 -6.24 5.82
N PRO A 212 -5.86 -6.85 5.32
CA PRO A 212 -6.06 -8.29 5.28
C PRO A 212 -4.85 -9.05 4.74
N ALA A 213 -4.42 -10.10 5.44
CA ALA A 213 -3.29 -10.93 4.99
C ALA A 213 -3.55 -11.54 3.60
N ARG A 214 -4.80 -11.96 3.35
CA ARG A 214 -5.30 -12.36 2.03
C ARG A 214 -6.14 -11.25 1.44
N TRP A 215 -5.92 -10.95 0.16
CA TRP A 215 -6.65 -9.87 -0.50
C TRP A 215 -8.13 -10.26 -0.63
N PRO A 216 -9.08 -9.41 -0.19
CA PRO A 216 -10.52 -9.71 -0.27
C PRO A 216 -11.08 -9.55 -1.69
N VAL A 217 -10.23 -9.69 -2.73
CA VAL A 217 -10.63 -9.57 -4.13
C VAL A 217 -10.05 -10.78 -4.86
N HIS A 218 -10.89 -11.80 -5.06
CA HIS A 218 -10.46 -13.13 -5.49
C HIS A 218 -9.97 -13.19 -6.96
N ASP A 219 -10.39 -12.25 -7.83
CA ASP A 219 -9.98 -12.17 -9.25
C ASP A 219 -9.48 -10.76 -9.67
N GLY A 220 -9.09 -9.96 -8.67
CA GLY A 220 -9.30 -8.51 -8.69
C GLY A 220 -8.45 -7.63 -9.60
N ARG A 221 -7.24 -8.03 -10.00
CA ARG A 221 -6.36 -7.07 -10.71
C ARG A 221 -6.89 -6.64 -12.07
N HIS A 222 -7.61 -7.51 -12.76
CA HIS A 222 -8.24 -7.21 -14.05
C HIS A 222 -9.58 -6.49 -13.92
N GLN A 223 -10.17 -6.48 -12.71
CA GLN A 223 -11.47 -5.85 -12.43
C GLN A 223 -11.33 -4.46 -11.78
N VAL A 224 -10.13 -4.09 -11.33
CA VAL A 224 -9.89 -2.73 -10.80
C VAL A 224 -10.00 -1.73 -11.95
N PRO A 225 -10.89 -0.73 -11.86
CA PRO A 225 -11.03 0.28 -12.90
C PRO A 225 -9.73 1.07 -13.10
N VAL A 226 -9.48 1.45 -14.35
CA VAL A 226 -8.35 2.33 -14.69
C VAL A 226 -8.51 3.65 -13.93
N ARG A 227 -7.38 4.15 -13.45
CA ARG A 227 -7.34 5.38 -12.66
C ARG A 227 -7.51 6.60 -13.54
N HIS A 228 -8.30 7.54 -13.05
CA HIS A 228 -8.47 8.85 -13.66
C HIS A 228 -7.37 9.83 -13.27
N ALA A 229 -6.88 9.76 -12.03
CA ALA A 229 -5.88 10.70 -11.48
C ALA A 229 -4.72 9.99 -10.76
N CYS A 230 -3.59 10.70 -10.59
CA CYS A 230 -2.36 10.20 -9.97
C CYS A 230 -2.53 9.91 -8.46
N ALA A 231 -1.82 8.91 -7.92
CA ALA A 231 -2.01 8.47 -6.52
C ALA A 231 -1.36 9.42 -5.54
N LEU A 232 -0.20 9.95 -5.91
CA LEU A 232 0.53 10.89 -5.07
C LEU A 232 -0.23 12.22 -4.97
N GLU A 233 -0.96 12.63 -6.01
CA GLU A 233 -1.86 13.79 -5.95
C GLU A 233 -3.03 13.56 -4.97
N GLY A 234 -3.66 12.39 -5.04
CA GLY A 234 -4.71 12.01 -4.09
C GLY A 234 -4.19 11.97 -2.65
N LEU A 235 -2.98 11.41 -2.44
CA LEU A 235 -2.30 11.38 -1.15
C LEU A 235 -1.99 12.80 -0.64
N ALA A 236 -1.51 13.70 -1.48
CA ALA A 236 -1.21 15.08 -1.10
C ALA A 236 -2.46 15.88 -0.68
N ARG A 237 -3.64 15.51 -1.19
CA ARG A 237 -4.93 16.14 -0.86
C ARG A 237 -5.67 15.49 0.30
N LEU A 238 -5.14 14.40 0.88
CA LEU A 238 -5.84 13.65 1.94
C LEU A 238 -6.20 14.53 3.13
N ASP A 239 -5.27 15.34 3.62
CA ASP A 239 -5.54 16.16 4.81
C ASP A 239 -6.71 17.13 4.56
N ALA A 240 -6.83 17.70 3.35
CA ALA A 240 -7.95 18.55 2.97
C ALA A 240 -9.28 17.77 2.91
N LEU A 241 -9.27 16.50 2.49
CA LEU A 241 -10.48 15.66 2.46
C LEU A 241 -11.02 15.37 3.87
N PHE A 242 -10.13 15.28 4.87
CA PHE A 242 -10.49 14.94 6.25
C PHE A 242 -10.52 16.14 7.20
N ALA A 243 -10.16 17.35 6.75
CA ALA A 243 -10.09 18.56 7.57
C ALA A 243 -11.44 19.04 8.15
N LYS A 244 -12.56 18.46 7.72
CA LYS A 244 -13.90 18.74 8.26
C LYS A 244 -14.30 17.70 9.32
N GLU A 245 -13.56 17.57 10.41
CA GLU A 245 -14.13 17.00 11.63
C GLU A 245 -14.95 18.10 12.32
N PRO A 246 -16.29 18.01 12.40
CA PRO A 246 -17.00 18.81 13.39
C PRO A 246 -16.57 18.30 14.78
N THR A 247 -15.92 19.18 15.53
CA THR A 247 -15.85 19.11 17.00
C THR A 247 -17.22 18.92 17.62
#